data_AF-A0A930MAV2-F1
#
_entry.id   AF-A0A930MAV2-F1
#
_cell.length_a   1.000
_cell.length_b   1.000
_cell.length_c   1.000
_cell.angle_alpha   90.00
_cell.angle_beta   90.00
_cell.angle_gamma   90.00
#
_symmetry.space_group_name_H-M   'P 1'
#
loop_
_entity.id
_entity.type
_entity.pdbx_description
1 polymer ?
#
loop_
_entity_poly.entity_id
_entity_poly.type
_entity_poly.pdbx_seq_one_letter_code
_entity_poly.pdbx_strand_id
1 'polypeptide(L)'
;MAKLILSAYSRDCQRPSHMIKLTEHGDEPLARGTIFRCMKAKWPYENRVDYLLCDLSDGLGLIVCSGYKAGLVYRILPHDAYAPNTGMLSPKWMRDHWMKWGYPDCPLDDVYIGTIASMELIGPR
;
A
#
# COMPACT_ATOMS: atom_id res chain seq x y z
N MET A 1 33.32 -8.34 18.61
CA MET A 1 32.36 -9.17 17.86
C MET A 1 31.27 -8.27 17.30
N ALA A 2 31.31 -8.00 16.00
CA ALA A 2 30.31 -7.19 15.32
C ALA A 2 28.98 -7.96 15.23
N LYS A 3 28.02 -7.64 16.10
CA LYS A 3 26.62 -7.98 15.83
C LYS A 3 26.16 -7.05 14.73
N LEU A 4 26.30 -7.54 13.50
CA LEU A 4 25.72 -6.95 12.30
C LEU A 4 24.29 -6.50 12.60
N ILE A 5 23.98 -5.28 12.20
CA ILE A 5 22.63 -4.75 11.99
C ILE A 5 21.94 -5.66 10.96
N LEU A 6 21.39 -6.78 11.42
CA LEU A 6 20.50 -7.64 10.66
C LEU A 6 19.06 -7.25 11.00
N SER A 7 18.67 -6.02 10.65
CA SER A 7 17.25 -5.67 10.66
C SER A 7 16.84 -4.59 9.65
N ALA A 8 17.76 -4.03 8.85
CA ALA A 8 17.41 -3.01 7.87
C ALA A 8 17.30 -3.53 6.42
N TYR A 9 17.71 -4.78 6.14
CA TYR A 9 17.60 -5.36 4.80
C TYR A 9 16.78 -6.66 4.82
N SER A 10 15.67 -6.60 4.09
CA SER A 10 14.97 -7.71 3.42
C SER A 10 14.04 -8.64 4.21
N ARG A 11 13.29 -8.14 5.20
CA ARG A 11 12.01 -8.78 5.56
C ARG A 11 10.86 -8.28 4.67
N ASP A 12 10.90 -7.03 4.23
CA ASP A 12 9.87 -6.43 3.36
C ASP A 12 9.94 -6.89 1.90
N CYS A 13 11.00 -7.61 1.50
CA CYS A 13 11.16 -8.17 0.16
C CYS A 13 10.56 -9.59 0.02
N GLN A 14 10.25 -10.26 1.14
CA GLN A 14 9.62 -11.57 1.09
C GLN A 14 8.17 -11.38 0.63
N ARG A 15 7.64 -12.38 -0.08
CA ARG A 15 6.20 -12.45 -0.37
C ARG A 15 5.44 -12.04 0.87
N PRO A 16 4.44 -11.17 0.75
CA PRO A 16 3.75 -10.70 1.91
C PRO A 16 2.87 -11.84 2.43
N SER A 17 3.42 -12.68 3.31
CA SER A 17 2.67 -13.75 3.96
C SER A 17 1.43 -13.23 4.72
N HIS A 18 1.38 -11.92 4.94
CA HIS A 18 0.30 -11.17 5.59
C HIS A 18 -0.47 -10.24 4.62
N MET A 19 -0.20 -10.24 3.31
CA MET A 19 -0.99 -9.48 2.34
C MET A 19 -1.70 -10.42 1.37
N ILE A 20 -2.85 -9.97 0.92
CA ILE A 20 -3.72 -10.67 -0.02
C ILE A 20 -3.76 -9.88 -1.33
N LYS A 21 -4.04 -10.53 -2.46
CA LYS A 21 -4.24 -9.77 -3.69
C LYS A 21 -5.49 -8.91 -3.57
N LEU A 22 -5.45 -7.71 -4.16
CA LEU A 22 -6.62 -6.84 -4.20
C LEU A 22 -7.80 -7.49 -4.94
N THR A 23 -7.52 -8.33 -5.93
CA THR A 23 -8.51 -9.13 -6.68
C THR A 23 -9.14 -10.26 -5.86
N GLU A 24 -8.43 -10.76 -4.86
CA GLU A 24 -8.87 -11.83 -3.97
C GLU A 24 -9.51 -11.28 -2.68
N HIS A 25 -9.30 -10.00 -2.39
CA HIS A 25 -9.99 -9.30 -1.32
C HIS A 25 -11.48 -9.14 -1.65
N GLY A 26 -12.34 -9.38 -0.66
CA GLY A 26 -13.77 -9.16 -0.79
C GLY A 26 -14.14 -7.68 -0.94
N ASP A 27 -15.37 -7.35 -0.57
CA ASP A 27 -15.89 -5.98 -0.63
C ASP A 27 -15.85 -5.27 0.72
N GLU A 28 -15.16 -5.84 1.72
CA GLU A 28 -14.94 -5.18 3.00
C GLU A 28 -14.15 -3.88 2.80
N PRO A 29 -14.66 -2.72 3.25
CA PRO A 29 -14.01 -1.43 3.06
C PRO A 29 -12.56 -1.39 3.60
N LEU A 30 -11.68 -0.70 2.89
CA LEU A 30 -10.27 -0.57 3.26
C LEU A 30 -10.06 0.64 4.17
N ALA A 31 -9.48 0.39 5.34
CA ALA A 31 -9.20 1.41 6.34
C ALA A 31 -7.97 2.24 5.97
N ARG A 32 -7.89 3.46 6.54
CA ARG A 32 -6.60 4.15 6.68
C ARG A 32 -5.57 3.21 7.33
N GLY A 33 -4.34 3.25 6.85
CA GLY A 33 -3.29 2.29 7.24
C GLY A 33 -3.14 1.10 6.28
N THR A 34 -4.10 0.85 5.38
CA THR A 34 -3.92 -0.16 4.33
C THR A 34 -2.77 0.21 3.40
N ILE A 35 -1.87 -0.74 3.18
CA ILE A 35 -0.78 -0.64 2.22
C ILE A 35 -1.19 -1.33 0.93
N PHE A 36 -1.00 -0.63 -0.19
CA PHE A 36 -1.06 -1.18 -1.54
C PHE A 36 0.35 -1.42 -2.03
N ARG A 37 0.73 -2.68 -2.25
CA ARG A 37 2.02 -3.06 -2.80
C ARG A 37 1.87 -3.44 -4.27
N CYS A 38 2.55 -2.68 -5.13
CA CYS A 38 2.63 -2.93 -6.56
C CYS A 38 3.93 -3.68 -6.88
N MET A 39 3.83 -4.91 -7.37
CA MET A 39 4.99 -5.77 -7.63
C MET A 39 5.69 -5.50 -8.97
N LYS A 40 5.09 -4.68 -9.83
CA LYS A 40 5.62 -4.30 -11.15
C LYS A 40 5.74 -2.79 -11.25
N ALA A 41 6.71 -2.22 -10.53
CA ALA A 41 7.03 -0.81 -10.64
C ALA A 41 8.16 -0.55 -11.64
N LYS A 42 8.14 0.63 -12.26
CA LYS A 42 9.14 1.09 -13.21
C LYS A 42 9.65 2.46 -12.79
N TRP A 43 10.77 2.88 -13.40
CA TRP A 43 11.33 4.21 -13.20
C TRP A 43 10.23 5.28 -13.28
N PRO A 44 10.13 6.22 -12.31
CA PRO A 44 11.13 6.59 -11.30
C PRO A 44 11.06 5.82 -9.97
N TYR A 45 10.25 4.76 -9.89
CA TYR A 45 10.24 3.84 -8.75
C TYR A 45 11.24 2.70 -8.95
N GLU A 46 11.52 1.94 -7.90
CA GLU A 46 12.23 0.66 -7.96
C GLU A 46 11.36 -0.42 -8.64
N ASN A 47 11.74 -1.70 -8.53
CA ASN A 47 10.95 -2.81 -9.10
C ASN A 47 9.60 -3.04 -8.40
N ARG A 48 9.39 -2.40 -7.24
CA ARG A 48 8.14 -2.39 -6.47
C ARG A 48 7.90 -1.02 -5.87
N VAL A 49 6.64 -0.71 -5.57
CA VAL A 49 6.27 0.50 -4.82
C VAL A 49 5.12 0.19 -3.87
N ASP A 50 5.23 0.71 -2.65
CA ASP A 50 4.20 0.65 -1.63
C ASP A 50 3.52 2.02 -1.49
N TYR A 51 2.19 1.99 -1.44
CA TYR A 51 1.35 3.16 -1.17
C TYR A 51 0.57 2.97 0.13
N LEU A 52 0.61 3.97 1.01
CA LEU A 52 -0.20 4.04 2.21
C LEU A 52 -1.51 4.76 1.93
N LEU A 53 -2.63 4.13 2.25
CA LEU A 53 -3.94 4.79 2.33
C LEU A 53 -4.03 5.60 3.62
N CYS A 54 -4.24 6.90 3.51
CA CYS A 54 -4.34 7.80 4.66
C CYS A 54 -5.32 8.94 4.41
N ASP A 55 -5.72 9.61 5.50
CA ASP A 55 -6.46 10.86 5.42
C ASP A 55 -5.51 12.01 5.07
N LEU A 56 -5.87 12.77 4.04
CA LEU A 56 -5.24 14.01 3.62
C LEU A 56 -6.25 15.16 3.81
N SER A 57 -5.78 16.41 3.66
CA SER A 57 -6.63 17.61 3.80
C SER A 57 -7.90 17.56 2.97
N ASP A 58 -7.82 16.97 1.77
CA ASP A 58 -8.90 16.97 0.77
C ASP A 58 -9.55 15.59 0.60
N GLY A 59 -9.31 14.64 1.53
CA GLY A 59 -9.92 13.31 1.53
C GLY A 59 -8.93 12.16 1.66
N LEU A 60 -9.40 10.93 1.39
CA LEU A 60 -8.57 9.73 1.36
C LEU A 60 -7.57 9.82 0.22
N GLY A 61 -6.32 9.45 0.47
CA GLY A 61 -5.30 9.45 -0.56
C GLY A 61 -4.26 8.36 -0.36
N LEU A 62 -3.47 8.21 -1.41
CA LEU A 62 -2.32 7.31 -1.47
C LEU A 62 -1.05 8.15 -1.33
N ILE A 63 -0.24 7.86 -0.32
CA ILE A 63 1.13 8.39 -0.16
C ILE A 63 2.11 7.30 -0.55
N VAL A 64 3.15 7.63 -1.31
CA VAL A 64 4.26 6.72 -1.56
C VAL A 64 5.01 6.49 -0.25
N CYS A 65 5.15 5.26 0.22
CA CYS A 65 5.84 4.96 1.49
C CYS A 65 7.12 4.14 1.32
N SER A 66 7.55 3.86 0.09
CA SER A 66 8.78 3.13 -0.21
C SER A 66 9.66 3.86 -1.22
N GLY A 67 10.98 3.64 -1.11
CA GLY A 67 11.92 3.99 -2.18
C GLY A 67 12.18 5.49 -2.36
N TYR A 68 12.73 5.85 -3.52
CA TYR A 68 13.17 7.23 -3.82
C TYR A 68 12.06 8.29 -3.72
N LYS A 69 10.82 7.90 -4.01
CA LYS A 69 9.65 8.79 -3.98
C LYS A 69 8.88 8.78 -2.66
N ALA A 70 9.41 8.13 -1.62
CA ALA A 70 8.73 8.05 -0.32
C ALA A 70 8.42 9.45 0.25
N GLY A 71 7.25 9.59 0.87
CA GLY A 71 6.74 10.83 1.44
C GLY A 71 5.96 11.72 0.46
N LEU A 72 5.92 11.39 -0.83
CA LEU A 72 5.13 12.14 -1.81
C LEU A 72 3.67 11.67 -1.84
N VAL A 73 2.74 12.62 -1.95
CA VAL A 73 1.34 12.33 -2.27
C VAL A 73 1.26 11.81 -3.70
N TYR A 74 0.77 10.58 -3.87
CA TYR A 74 0.57 9.97 -5.18
C TYR A 74 -0.76 10.42 -5.80
N ARG A 75 -1.85 10.25 -5.05
CA ARG A 75 -3.22 10.60 -5.46
C ARG A 75 -4.08 10.96 -4.25
N ILE A 76 -4.97 11.93 -4.44
CA ILE A 76 -6.14 12.13 -3.57
C ILE A 76 -7.31 11.51 -4.32
N LEU A 77 -8.05 10.61 -3.67
CA LEU A 77 -9.13 9.86 -4.27
C LEU A 77 -10.41 10.70 -4.28
N PRO A 78 -11.26 10.56 -5.32
CA PRO A 78 -12.52 11.26 -5.39
C PRO A 78 -13.54 10.68 -4.40
N HIS A 79 -14.58 11.44 -4.09
CA HIS A 79 -15.58 11.05 -3.08
C HIS A 79 -16.37 9.79 -3.46
N ASP A 80 -16.54 9.48 -4.74
CA ASP A 80 -17.20 8.24 -5.20
C ASP A 80 -16.35 6.98 -4.97
N ALA A 81 -15.07 7.12 -4.59
CA ALA A 81 -14.22 6.01 -4.18
C ALA A 81 -14.60 5.42 -2.81
N TYR A 82 -15.40 6.14 -2.03
CA TYR A 82 -15.73 5.76 -0.66
C TYR A 82 -16.77 4.66 -0.66
N ALA A 83 -16.63 3.70 0.24
CA ALA A 83 -17.69 2.73 0.47
C ALA A 83 -18.90 3.43 1.12
N PRO A 84 -20.14 3.12 0.70
CA PRO A 84 -21.34 3.82 1.17
C PRO A 84 -21.46 3.88 2.70
N ASN A 85 -21.78 5.06 3.23
CA ASN A 85 -21.94 5.32 4.67
C ASN A 85 -20.68 5.02 5.51
N THR A 86 -19.51 5.04 4.88
CA THR A 86 -18.21 4.89 5.57
C THR A 86 -17.27 6.02 5.20
N GLY A 87 -16.23 6.23 6.01
CA GLY A 87 -15.06 7.04 5.66
C GLY A 87 -13.93 6.20 5.06
N MET A 88 -14.23 5.08 4.43
CA MET A 88 -13.26 4.05 4.01
C MET A 88 -13.31 3.84 2.50
N LEU A 89 -12.21 3.34 1.92
CA LEU A 89 -12.11 3.11 0.48
C LEU A 89 -12.88 1.84 0.08
N SER A 90 -13.68 1.92 -0.98
CA SER A 90 -14.33 0.78 -1.60
C SER A 90 -13.31 -0.08 -2.38
N PRO A 91 -13.09 -1.36 -2.02
CA PRO A 91 -12.21 -2.24 -2.78
C PRO A 91 -12.71 -2.43 -4.21
N LYS A 92 -14.03 -2.57 -4.38
CA LYS A 92 -14.67 -2.68 -5.69
C LYS A 92 -14.35 -1.46 -6.55
N TRP A 93 -14.55 -0.25 -6.03
CA TRP A 93 -14.24 0.96 -6.78
C TRP A 93 -12.76 1.01 -7.15
N MET A 94 -11.87 0.65 -6.23
CA MET A 94 -10.43 0.65 -6.49
C MET A 94 -10.04 -0.34 -7.58
N ARG A 95 -10.63 -1.54 -7.61
CA ARG A 95 -10.43 -2.52 -8.69
C ARG A 95 -10.92 -1.97 -10.04
N ASP A 96 -12.14 -1.43 -10.05
CA ASP A 96 -12.78 -0.92 -11.28
C ASP A 96 -12.03 0.28 -11.88
N HIS A 97 -11.36 1.08 -11.04
CA HIS A 97 -10.67 2.30 -11.48
C HIS A 97 -9.15 2.27 -11.30
N TRP A 98 -8.55 1.10 -11.09
CA TRP A 98 -7.12 0.93 -10.79
C TRP A 98 -6.22 1.60 -11.84
N MET A 99 -6.54 1.44 -13.13
CA MET A 99 -5.74 2.02 -14.22
C MET A 99 -5.66 3.56 -14.17
N LYS A 100 -6.66 4.22 -13.57
CA LYS A 100 -6.71 5.69 -13.46
C LYS A 100 -6.15 6.20 -12.14
N TRP A 101 -6.49 5.54 -11.03
CA TRP A 101 -6.20 6.03 -9.69
C TRP A 101 -5.12 5.23 -8.94
N GLY A 102 -4.89 3.98 -9.33
CA GLY A 102 -3.75 3.19 -8.91
C GLY A 102 -2.51 3.49 -9.76
N TYR A 103 -1.60 2.52 -9.83
CA TYR A 103 -0.39 2.64 -10.64
C TYR A 103 -0.57 1.93 -11.99
N PRO A 104 -0.72 2.66 -13.11
CA PRO A 104 -1.15 2.09 -14.40
C PRO A 104 -0.18 1.07 -15.00
N ASP A 105 1.11 1.17 -14.69
CA ASP A 105 2.11 0.22 -15.15
C ASP A 105 2.10 -1.11 -14.37
N CYS A 106 1.43 -1.18 -13.22
CA CYS A 106 1.23 -2.41 -12.46
C CYS A 106 -0.19 -2.93 -12.70
N PRO A 107 -0.35 -4.10 -13.33
CA PRO A 107 -1.67 -4.70 -13.51
C PRO A 107 -2.25 -5.09 -12.14
N LEU A 108 -3.59 -5.12 -12.06
CA LEU A 108 -4.32 -5.36 -10.82
C LEU A 108 -3.97 -6.71 -10.17
N ASP A 109 -3.65 -7.74 -10.97
CA ASP A 109 -3.26 -9.07 -10.49
C ASP A 109 -1.92 -9.10 -9.73
N ASP A 110 -1.12 -8.04 -9.88
CA ASP A 110 0.17 -7.85 -9.22
C ASP A 110 0.10 -6.81 -8.08
N VAL A 111 -1.12 -6.46 -7.64
CA VAL A 111 -1.39 -5.54 -6.53
C VAL A 111 -1.84 -6.32 -5.31
N TYR A 112 -1.13 -6.10 -4.20
CA TYR A 112 -1.41 -6.71 -2.91
C TYR A 112 -1.85 -5.65 -1.91
N ILE A 113 -2.72 -6.02 -0.99
CA ILE A 113 -3.13 -5.18 0.13
C ILE A 113 -2.87 -5.85 1.47
N GLY A 114 -2.52 -5.06 2.47
CA GLY A 114 -2.44 -5.51 3.86
C GLY A 114 -2.09 -4.38 4.80
N THR A 115 -1.61 -4.72 5.98
CA THR A 115 -1.15 -3.76 6.98
C THR A 115 0.37 -3.81 7.08
N ILE A 116 0.99 -2.71 7.48
CA ILE A 116 2.38 -2.79 7.96
C ILE A 116 2.32 -3.63 9.23
N ALA A 117 2.96 -4.82 9.21
CA ALA A 117 3.25 -5.53 10.45
C ALA A 117 4.06 -4.56 11.32
N SER A 118 3.47 -4.14 12.44
CA SER A 118 4.15 -3.28 13.42
C SER A 118 5.55 -3.81 13.65
N MET A 119 6.56 -2.93 13.60
CA MET A 119 7.90 -3.30 14.08
C MET A 119 7.71 -3.79 15.51
N GLU A 120 7.79 -5.10 15.74
CA GLU A 120 7.99 -5.61 17.08
C GLU A 120 9.36 -5.09 17.50
N LEU A 121 9.37 -3.99 18.23
CA LEU A 121 10.55 -3.51 18.92
C LEU A 121 10.83 -4.56 19.99
N ILE A 122 11.67 -5.54 19.65
CA ILE A 122 12.26 -6.44 20.63
C ILE A 122 13.20 -5.57 21.46
N GLY A 123 12.66 -4.92 22.48
CA GLY A 123 13.44 -4.24 23.50
C GLY A 123 14.24 -5.27 24.31
N PRO A 124 15.45 -4.94 24.79
CA PRO A 124 16.15 -5.81 25.73
C PRO A 124 15.29 -5.94 27.00
N ARG A 125 14.97 -7.19 27.37
CA ARG A 125 14.41 -7.53 28.68
C ARG A 125 15.46 -7.38 29.77
#